data_AF-A0AAX1EHW9-F1
#
_entry.id   AF-A0AAX1EHW9-F1
#
_cell.length_a   1.000
_cell.length_b   1.000
_cell.length_c   1.000
_cell.angle_alpha   90.00
_cell.angle_beta   90.00
_cell.angle_gamma   90.00
#
_symmetry.space_group_name_H-M   'P 1'
#
loop_
_entity.id
_entity.type
_entity.pdbx_description
1 polymer ?
#
loop_
_entity_poly.entity_id
_entity_poly.type
_entity_poly.pdbx_seq_one_letter_code
_entity_poly.pdbx_strand_id
1 'polypeptide(L)'
;MNMKKMIGSRIAQARKANGLTIKELSEKTGLSASRIGNWEQGTRSPGPLEAKILSKELKVAASWFLCLTDDPRGEFNEHHNIELNNE
;
A
#
# COMPACT_ATOMS: atom_id res chain seq x y z
N MET A 1 -15.20 10.31 8.39
CA MET A 1 -14.51 9.03 8.10
C MET A 1 -13.20 9.03 8.87
N ASN A 2 -12.84 7.97 9.60
CA ASN A 2 -11.58 7.95 10.38
C ASN A 2 -10.38 7.58 9.50
N MET A 3 -9.17 7.87 9.97
CA MET A 3 -7.95 7.68 9.18
C MET A 3 -7.76 6.24 8.70
N LYS A 4 -8.07 5.25 9.55
CA LYS A 4 -7.94 3.83 9.20
C LYS A 4 -8.84 3.42 8.04
N LYS A 5 -10.09 3.92 8.01
CA LYS A 5 -11.01 3.69 6.90
C LYS A 5 -10.52 4.33 5.59
N MET A 6 -9.89 5.49 5.66
CA MET A 6 -9.34 6.16 4.47
C MET A 6 -8.17 5.37 3.87
N ILE A 7 -7.22 4.95 4.72
CA ILE A 7 -6.12 4.06 4.34
C ILE A 7 -6.66 2.76 3.71
N GLY A 8 -7.65 2.13 4.37
CA GLY A 8 -8.30 0.93 3.86
C GLY A 8 -8.94 1.11 2.48
N SER A 9 -9.65 2.22 2.30
CA SER A 9 -10.27 2.57 1.01
C SER A 9 -9.22 2.73 -0.10
N ARG A 10 -8.07 3.33 0.19
CA ARG A 10 -6.97 3.51 -0.77
C ARG A 10 -6.34 2.18 -1.17
N ILE A 11 -6.13 1.27 -0.21
CA ILE A 11 -5.65 -0.10 -0.49
C ILE A 11 -6.64 -0.85 -1.38
N ALA A 12 -7.94 -0.82 -1.03
CA ALA A 12 -8.99 -1.46 -1.82
C ALA A 12 -9.08 -0.89 -3.24
N GLN A 13 -8.95 0.43 -3.38
CA GLN A 13 -8.96 1.12 -4.67
C GLN A 13 -7.79 0.67 -5.55
N ALA A 14 -6.55 0.72 -5.03
CA ALA A 14 -5.36 0.31 -5.78
C ALA A 14 -5.40 -1.17 -6.17
N ARG A 15 -5.81 -2.05 -5.24
CA ARG A 15 -5.97 -3.48 -5.52
C ARG A 15 -6.95 -3.74 -6.66
N LYS A 16 -8.13 -3.12 -6.60
CA LYS A 16 -9.17 -3.26 -7.64
C LYS A 16 -8.73 -2.68 -8.98
N ALA A 17 -8.01 -1.55 -8.97
CA ALA A 17 -7.45 -0.96 -10.19
C ALA A 17 -6.44 -1.89 -10.88
N ASN A 18 -5.73 -2.72 -10.12
CA ASN A 18 -4.85 -3.78 -10.62
C ASN A 18 -5.60 -5.08 -10.99
N GLY A 19 -6.93 -5.14 -10.87
CA GLY A 19 -7.72 -6.32 -11.19
C GLY A 19 -7.54 -7.50 -10.22
N LEU A 20 -6.94 -7.27 -9.04
CA LEU A 20 -6.61 -8.34 -8.10
C LEU A 20 -7.74 -8.58 -7.10
N THR A 21 -7.98 -9.84 -6.75
CA THR A 21 -8.70 -10.24 -5.53
C THR A 21 -7.80 -10.09 -4.29
N ILE A 22 -8.39 -10.13 -3.09
CA ILE A 22 -7.62 -10.14 -1.84
C ILE A 22 -6.70 -11.37 -1.77
N LYS A 23 -7.15 -12.52 -2.29
CA LYS A 23 -6.37 -13.76 -2.32
C LYS A 23 -5.16 -13.64 -3.23
N GLU A 24 -5.33 -13.12 -4.44
CA GLU A 24 -4.21 -12.93 -5.37
C GLU A 24 -3.20 -11.91 -4.84
N LEU A 25 -3.68 -10.80 -4.25
CA LEU A 25 -2.78 -9.84 -3.61
C LEU A 25 -2.02 -10.47 -2.44
N SER A 26 -2.67 -11.34 -1.67
CA SER A 26 -2.06 -12.09 -0.58
C SER A 26 -0.91 -12.98 -1.08
N GLU A 27 -1.16 -13.76 -2.14
CA GLU A 27 -0.17 -14.64 -2.77
C GLU A 27 1.03 -13.87 -3.32
N LYS A 28 0.77 -12.71 -3.94
CA LYS A 28 1.81 -11.85 -4.52
C LYS A 28 2.68 -11.13 -3.50
N THR A 29 2.11 -10.78 -2.35
CA THR A 29 2.81 -9.96 -1.33
C THR A 29 3.34 -10.78 -0.15
N GLY A 30 2.88 -12.02 0.03
CA GLY A 30 3.12 -12.83 1.23
C GLY A 30 2.38 -12.34 2.47
N LEU A 31 1.56 -11.29 2.36
CA LEU A 31 0.71 -10.79 3.44
C LEU A 31 -0.55 -11.64 3.50
N SER A 32 -1.04 -11.99 4.69
CA SER A 32 -2.25 -12.81 4.78
C SER A 32 -3.50 -12.09 4.27
N ALA A 33 -4.38 -12.83 3.59
CA ALA A 33 -5.67 -12.32 3.10
C ALA A 33 -6.50 -11.67 4.21
N SER A 34 -6.46 -12.23 5.43
CA SER A 34 -7.13 -11.66 6.61
C SER A 34 -6.58 -10.27 6.98
N ARG A 35 -5.26 -10.06 6.93
CA ARG A 35 -4.66 -8.74 7.20
C ARG A 35 -5.10 -7.72 6.16
N ILE A 36 -5.04 -8.09 4.88
CA ILE A 36 -5.48 -7.22 3.78
C ILE A 36 -6.96 -6.85 3.97
N GLY A 37 -7.82 -7.82 4.25
CA GLY A 37 -9.24 -7.57 4.53
C GLY A 37 -9.47 -6.64 5.73
N ASN A 38 -8.75 -6.83 6.83
CA ASN A 38 -8.83 -5.96 8.01
C ASN A 38 -8.41 -4.52 7.71
N TRP A 39 -7.42 -4.32 6.83
CA TRP A 39 -7.02 -3.00 6.39
C TRP A 39 -8.07 -2.36 5.49
N GLU A 40 -8.57 -3.08 4.48
CA GLU A 40 -9.61 -2.55 3.57
C GLU A 40 -10.92 -2.18 4.29
N GLN A 41 -11.25 -2.87 5.38
CA GLN A 41 -12.39 -2.55 6.24
C GLN A 41 -12.10 -1.43 7.26
N GLY A 42 -10.83 -1.02 7.41
CA GLY A 42 -10.38 -0.01 8.36
C GLY A 42 -10.40 -0.46 9.83
N THR A 43 -10.49 -1.76 10.10
CA THR A 43 -10.42 -2.32 11.48
C THR A 43 -8.99 -2.29 12.02
N ARG A 44 -8.01 -2.38 11.11
CA ARG A 44 -6.57 -2.21 11.34
C ARG A 44 -5.98 -1.26 10.30
N SER A 45 -4.70 -0.95 10.44
CA SER A 45 -3.92 -0.23 9.43
C SER A 45 -2.59 -0.94 9.21
N PRO A 46 -2.02 -0.89 8.00
CA PRO A 46 -0.68 -1.41 7.74
C PRO A 46 0.36 -0.54 8.45
N GLY A 47 1.50 -1.14 8.79
CA GLY A 47 2.68 -0.38 9.16
C GLY A 47 3.45 0.10 7.91
N PRO A 48 4.55 0.85 8.11
CA PRO A 48 5.37 1.34 7.00
C PRO A 48 5.95 0.22 6.12
N LEU A 49 6.35 -0.91 6.72
CA LEU A 49 6.90 -2.05 5.98
C LEU A 49 5.87 -2.64 5.02
N GLU A 50 4.63 -2.81 5.46
CA GLU A 50 3.58 -3.35 4.59
C GLU A 50 3.07 -2.36 3.57
N ALA A 51 3.04 -1.06 3.90
CA ALA A 51 2.79 -0.02 2.91
C ALA A 51 3.81 -0.09 1.77
N LYS A 52 5.10 -0.35 2.08
CA LYS A 52 6.16 -0.53 1.07
C LYS A 52 5.97 -1.80 0.22
N ILE A 53 5.56 -2.91 0.83
CA ILE A 53 5.26 -4.15 0.10
C ILE A 53 4.08 -3.94 -0.86
N LEU A 54 2.98 -3.37 -0.36
CA LEU A 54 1.80 -3.03 -1.16
C LEU A 54 2.15 -2.06 -2.29
N SER A 55 2.98 -1.06 -2.00
CA SER A 55 3.46 -0.09 -2.98
C SER A 55 4.15 -0.75 -4.17
N LYS A 56 5.10 -1.67 -3.91
CA LYS A 56 5.83 -2.38 -4.96
C LYS A 56 4.92 -3.23 -5.85
N GLU A 57 3.95 -3.93 -5.27
CA GLU A 57 3.06 -4.83 -5.99
C GLU A 57 1.96 -4.07 -6.75
N LEU A 58 1.35 -3.06 -6.10
CA LEU A 58 0.21 -2.33 -6.65
C LEU A 58 0.59 -1.12 -7.51
N LYS A 59 1.89 -0.80 -7.61
CA LYS A 59 2.44 0.32 -8.39
C LYS A 59 1.90 1.69 -7.96
N VAL A 60 1.83 1.90 -6.64
CA VAL A 60 1.29 3.11 -6.00
C VAL A 60 2.21 3.54 -4.87
N ALA A 61 2.29 4.83 -4.58
CA ALA A 61 3.13 5.36 -3.51
C ALA A 61 2.70 4.88 -2.11
N ALA A 62 3.67 4.55 -1.25
CA ALA A 62 3.39 4.13 0.12
C ALA A 62 2.83 5.29 0.95
N SER A 63 3.31 6.51 0.72
CA SER A 63 2.79 7.73 1.33
C SER A 63 1.31 7.96 0.98
N TRP A 64 0.90 7.58 -0.24
CA TRP A 64 -0.49 7.65 -0.64
C TRP A 64 -1.34 6.64 0.13
N PHE A 65 -0.91 5.39 0.30
CA PHE A 65 -1.63 4.45 1.17
C PHE A 65 -1.79 5.00 2.60
N LEU A 66 -0.75 5.64 3.13
CA LEU A 66 -0.73 6.18 4.49
C LEU A 66 -1.35 7.57 4.63
N CYS A 67 -2.00 8.09 3.58
CA CYS A 67 -2.66 9.40 3.59
C CYS A 67 -1.72 10.58 3.89
N LEU A 68 -0.44 10.44 3.52
CA LEU A 68 0.59 11.49 3.63
C LEU A 68 0.67 12.36 2.37
N THR A 69 0.04 11.93 1.27
CA THR A 69 -0.13 12.68 0.02
C THR A 69 -1.44 12.28 -0.65
N ASP A 70 -1.98 13.12 -1.52
CA ASP A 70 -3.13 12.80 -2.37
C ASP A 70 -2.73 12.32 -3.77
N ASP A 71 -1.44 12.43 -4.14
CA ASP A 71 -0.92 11.91 -5.41
C ASP A 71 -0.65 10.39 -5.30
N PRO A 72 -1.36 9.53 -6.05
CA PRO A 72 -1.13 8.09 -6.04
C PRO A 72 0.27 7.68 -6.54
N ARG A 73 0.98 8.58 -7.24
CA ARG A 73 2.36 8.35 -7.68
C ARG A 73 3.42 8.95 -6.75
N GLY A 74 3.05 9.88 -5.87
CA GLY A 74 3.89 10.45 -4.79
C GLY A 74 5.42 10.29 -4.96
N GLU A 75 6.06 9.60 -4.00
CA GLU A 75 7.47 9.20 -3.99
C GLU A 75 7.78 7.94 -4.79
N PHE A 76 6.80 7.38 -5.50
CA PHE A 76 6.93 6.11 -6.19
C PHE A 76 7.84 6.24 -7.42
N ASN A 77 9.14 6.18 -7.18
CA ASN A 77 10.16 6.12 -8.21
C ASN A 77 10.61 4.67 -8.38
N GLU A 78 10.29 4.07 -9.53
CA GLU A 78 10.71 2.73 -9.92
C GLU A 78 12.24 2.56 -10.08
N HIS A 79 13.00 3.67 -10.05
CA HIS A 79 14.44 3.71 -10.38
C HIS A 79 15.36 4.49 -9.41
N HIS A 80 14.98 4.71 -8.15
CA HIS A 80 15.91 5.38 -7.22
C HIS A 80 16.92 4.39 -6.61
N ASN A 81 18.09 4.25 -7.25
CA ASN A 81 19.31 3.85 -6.54
C ASN A 81 19.65 5.01 -5.60
N ILE A 82 19.28 4.89 -4.32
CA ILE A 82 19.76 5.82 -3.31
C ILE A 82 21.23 5.46 -3.08
N GLU A 83 22.14 6.19 -3.73
CA GLU A 83 23.53 6.27 -3.27
C GLU A 83 23.49 7.00 -1.93
N LEU A 84 23.46 6.23 -0.86
CA LEU A 84 23.70 6.75 0.49
C LEU A 84 25.19 7.11 0.54
N ASN A 85 25.48 8.38 0.24
CA ASN A 85 26.76 8.96 0.59
C ASN A 85 26.84 8.99 2.11
N ASN A 86 27.57 8.04 2.67
CA ASN A 86 27.98 8.06 4.06
C ASN A 86 29.07 9.13 4.18
N GLU A 87 28.67 10.34 4.59
CA GLU A 87 29.58 11.29 5.26
C GLU A 87 29.62 10.98 6.76
#